data_AF-A0A3S4Y5B9-F1
#
_entry.id   AF-A0A3S4Y5B9-F1
#
_cell.length_a   1.000
_cell.length_b   1.000
_cell.length_c   1.000
_cell.angle_alpha   90.00
_cell.angle_beta   90.00
_cell.angle_gamma   90.00
#
_symmetry.space_group_name_H-M   'P 1'
#
loop_
_entity.id
_entity.type
_entity.pdbx_description
1 polymer ?
#
loop_
_entity_poly.entity_id
_entity_poly.type
_entity_poly.pdbx_seq_one_letter_code
_entity_poly.pdbx_strand_id
1 'polypeptide(L)'
;MSETLYQRYEQAKIDHPGKYARDLAELLGISEAELTHARVGHDARRLQADARTLLTELEQVGVTKSITRNSYAVHEQVGRYQNQHLNGHAGLILNPRELDLRLFLNQWASVLP
;
A
#
# COMPACT_ATOMS: atom_id res chain seq x y z
N MET A 1 32.22 4.51 1.90
CA MET A 1 30.84 4.99 1.66
C MET A 1 29.91 4.11 2.47
N SER A 2 29.01 4.67 3.26
CA SER A 2 28.00 3.89 3.98
C SER A 2 27.01 3.30 2.97
N GLU A 3 26.60 2.05 3.20
CA GLU A 3 25.58 1.38 2.39
C GLU A 3 24.24 2.14 2.44
N THR A 4 23.58 2.29 1.29
CA THR A 4 22.27 2.96 1.23
C THR A 4 21.17 2.04 1.74
N LEU A 5 20.01 2.59 2.13
CA LEU A 5 18.89 1.78 2.57
C LEU A 5 18.37 0.83 1.47
N TYR A 6 18.43 1.25 0.21
CA TYR A 6 18.08 0.39 -0.93
C TYR A 6 19.02 -0.82 -1.06
N GLN A 7 20.33 -0.62 -0.88
CA GLN A 7 21.31 -1.71 -0.91
C GLN A 7 21.08 -2.72 0.22
N ARG A 8 20.81 -2.22 1.44
CA ARG A 8 20.43 -3.07 2.58
C ARG A 8 19.15 -3.87 2.32
N TYR A 9 18.16 -3.27 1.66
CA TYR A 9 16.93 -3.95 1.24
C TYR A 9 17.19 -5.08 0.24
N GLU A 10 17.96 -4.81 -0.80
CA GLU A 10 18.30 -5.81 -1.82
C GLU A 10 19.04 -7.00 -1.20
N GLN A 11 19.98 -6.73 -0.29
CA GLN A 11 20.68 -7.78 0.44
C GLN A 11 19.71 -8.60 1.32
N ALA A 12 18.84 -7.94 2.10
CA ALA A 12 17.86 -8.62 2.94
C ALA A 12 16.87 -9.48 2.12
N LYS A 13 16.52 -9.06 0.91
CA LYS A 13 15.67 -9.82 -0.01
C LYS A 13 16.37 -11.08 -0.55
N ILE A 14 17.67 -11.01 -0.81
CA ILE A 14 18.49 -12.17 -1.20
C ILE A 14 18.62 -13.15 -0.03
N ASP A 15 18.88 -12.66 1.18
CA ASP A 15 19.12 -13.50 2.36
C ASP A 15 17.83 -14.14 2.90
N HIS A 16 16.67 -13.55 2.61
CA HIS A 16 15.37 -14.02 3.08
C HIS A 16 14.35 -14.20 1.95
N PRO A 17 14.60 -15.12 1.00
CA PRO A 17 13.66 -15.38 -0.08
C PRO A 17 12.34 -15.91 0.49
N GLY A 18 11.25 -15.20 0.23
CA GLY A 18 9.90 -15.55 0.72
C GLY A 18 9.36 -14.64 1.82
N LYS A 19 10.17 -13.74 2.39
CA LYS A 19 9.65 -12.67 3.26
C LYS A 19 9.01 -11.56 2.43
N TYR A 20 7.89 -11.02 2.92
CA TYR A 20 7.24 -9.88 2.30
C TYR A 20 7.94 -8.56 2.67
N ALA A 21 7.69 -7.50 1.90
CA ALA A 21 8.28 -6.18 2.14
C ALA A 21 8.09 -5.68 3.58
N ARG A 22 6.91 -5.90 4.17
CA ARG A 22 6.65 -5.60 5.58
C ARG A 22 7.61 -6.32 6.55
N ASP A 23 7.85 -7.61 6.34
CA ASP A 23 8.71 -8.41 7.21
C ASP A 23 10.18 -8.02 7.03
N LEU A 24 10.57 -7.64 5.80
CA LEU A 24 11.90 -7.11 5.52
C LEU A 24 12.10 -5.73 6.17
N ALA A 25 11.08 -4.86 6.17
CA ALA A 25 11.15 -3.57 6.85
C ALA A 25 11.37 -3.74 8.36
N GLU A 26 10.63 -4.67 8.98
CA GLU A 26 10.81 -5.02 10.38
C GLU A 26 12.22 -5.56 10.68
N LEU A 27 12.74 -6.46 9.84
CA LEU A 27 14.13 -6.95 9.95
C LEU A 27 15.17 -5.82 9.86
N LEU A 28 14.92 -4.83 9.02
CA LEU A 28 15.82 -3.68 8.81
C LEU A 28 15.66 -2.59 9.87
N GLY A 29 14.68 -2.73 10.77
CA GLY A 29 14.39 -1.79 11.86
C GLY A 29 13.75 -0.48 11.39
N ILE A 30 12.98 -0.51 10.30
CA ILE A 30 12.33 0.65 9.68
C ILE A 30 10.86 0.38 9.37
N SER A 31 10.09 1.43 9.05
CA SER A 31 8.72 1.25 8.56
C SER A 31 8.69 0.74 7.11
N GLU A 32 7.61 0.05 6.74
CA GLU A 32 7.37 -0.39 5.35
C GLU A 32 7.29 0.81 4.38
N ALA A 33 6.79 1.96 4.85
CA ALA A 33 6.75 3.19 4.06
C ALA A 33 8.15 3.74 3.76
N GLU A 34 9.06 3.74 4.74
CA GLU A 34 10.47 4.10 4.53
C GLU A 34 11.15 3.12 3.57
N LEU A 35 10.87 1.82 3.69
CA LEU A 35 11.40 0.81 2.78
C LEU A 35 10.92 1.04 1.35
N THR A 36 9.64 1.37 1.16
CA THR A 36 9.08 1.66 -0.16
C THR A 36 9.61 2.99 -0.70
N HIS A 37 9.86 3.97 0.17
CA HIS A 37 10.50 5.22 -0.23
C HIS A 37 11.95 5.01 -0.71
N ALA A 38 12.71 4.13 -0.06
CA ALA A 38 14.07 3.77 -0.49
C ALA A 38 14.13 3.16 -1.90
N ARG A 39 13.02 2.58 -2.37
CA ARG A 39 12.86 2.00 -3.70
C ARG A 39 12.50 3.02 -4.79
N VAL A 40 12.22 4.28 -4.43
CA VAL A 40 11.90 5.33 -5.39
C VAL A 40 13.09 5.61 -6.29
N GLY A 41 12.87 5.58 -7.61
CA GLY A 41 13.94 5.72 -8.61
C GLY A 41 14.61 4.41 -9.01
N HIS A 42 14.25 3.30 -8.35
CA HIS A 42 14.64 1.94 -8.74
C HIS A 42 13.46 1.22 -9.38
N ASP A 43 12.51 0.74 -8.56
CA ASP A 43 11.32 0.01 -9.00
C ASP A 43 10.01 0.59 -8.43
N ALA A 44 10.09 1.67 -7.65
CA ALA A 44 8.93 2.43 -7.17
C ALA A 44 8.98 3.90 -7.66
N ARG A 45 7.83 4.58 -7.62
CA ARG A 45 7.72 6.03 -7.83
C ARG A 45 6.82 6.64 -6.78
N ARG A 46 7.07 7.88 -6.37
CA ARG A 46 6.14 8.60 -5.48
C ARG A 46 4.96 9.12 -6.30
N LEU A 47 3.73 8.82 -5.90
CA LEU A 47 2.56 9.49 -6.48
C LEU A 47 2.33 10.84 -5.79
N GLN A 48 2.15 11.88 -6.59
CA GLN A 48 1.74 13.22 -6.14
C GLN A 48 0.21 13.35 -6.24
N ALA A 49 -0.49 12.47 -5.54
CA ALA A 49 -1.95 12.50 -5.44
C ALA A 49 -2.35 12.27 -3.99
N ASP A 50 -3.40 12.95 -3.54
CA ASP A 50 -4.03 12.63 -2.27
C ASP A 50 -4.83 11.33 -2.38
N ALA A 51 -5.14 10.72 -1.24
CA ALA A 51 -5.81 9.43 -1.19
C ALA A 51 -7.18 9.44 -1.89
N ARG A 52 -7.93 10.55 -1.84
CA ARG A 52 -9.26 10.62 -2.48
C ARG A 52 -9.13 10.60 -3.99
N THR A 53 -8.24 11.44 -4.52
CA THR A 53 -7.94 11.47 -5.96
C THR A 53 -7.52 10.09 -6.45
N LEU A 54 -6.61 9.41 -5.75
CA LEU A 54 -6.20 8.05 -6.12
C LEU A 54 -7.37 7.06 -6.13
N LEU A 55 -8.17 7.03 -5.06
CA LEU A 55 -9.30 6.10 -4.94
C LEU A 55 -10.34 6.33 -6.03
N THR A 56 -10.63 7.60 -6.36
CA THR A 56 -11.52 7.96 -7.48
C THR A 56 -10.99 7.43 -8.81
N GLU A 57 -9.70 7.62 -9.10
CA GLU A 57 -9.10 7.14 -10.35
C GLU A 57 -9.00 5.61 -10.42
N LEU A 58 -8.90 4.91 -9.27
CA LEU A 58 -8.89 3.45 -9.22
C LEU A 58 -10.17 2.81 -9.76
N GLU A 59 -11.29 3.53 -9.82
CA GLU A 59 -12.52 3.05 -10.45
C GLU A 59 -12.30 2.71 -11.95
N GLN A 60 -11.45 3.48 -12.64
CA GLN A 60 -11.18 3.32 -14.07
C GLN A 60 -10.32 2.09 -14.39
N VAL A 61 -9.58 1.56 -13.42
CA VAL A 61 -8.71 0.39 -13.60
C VAL A 61 -9.52 -0.91 -13.71
N GLY A 62 -10.76 -0.92 -13.20
CA GLY A 62 -11.64 -2.08 -13.26
C GLY A 62 -11.38 -3.08 -12.14
N VAL A 63 -11.17 -4.36 -12.49
CA VAL A 63 -11.00 -5.44 -11.50
C VAL A 63 -9.61 -5.38 -10.89
N THR A 64 -9.56 -5.34 -9.58
CA THR A 64 -8.32 -5.31 -8.80
C THR A 64 -8.36 -6.38 -7.70
N LYS A 65 -7.19 -6.74 -7.18
CA LYS A 65 -7.07 -7.45 -5.91
C LYS A 65 -6.61 -6.44 -4.86
N SER A 66 -7.47 -6.17 -3.88
CA SER A 66 -7.17 -5.28 -2.77
C SER A 66 -6.72 -6.08 -1.56
N ILE A 67 -5.65 -5.64 -0.92
CA ILE A 67 -5.08 -6.29 0.27
C ILE A 67 -5.16 -5.29 1.42
N THR A 68 -5.82 -5.67 2.50
CA THR A 68 -5.86 -4.91 3.76
C THR A 68 -5.40 -5.85 4.88
N ARG A 69 -4.54 -5.37 5.77
CA ARG A 69 -3.97 -6.24 6.81
C ARG A 69 -3.68 -5.52 8.11
N ASN A 70 -3.54 -6.30 9.16
CA ASN A 70 -2.89 -5.91 10.41
C ASN A 70 -1.73 -6.89 10.69
N SER A 71 -1.20 -6.91 11.91
CA SER A 71 -0.10 -7.81 12.28
C SER A 71 -0.50 -9.29 12.35
N TYR A 72 -1.80 -9.59 12.42
CA TYR A 72 -2.32 -10.93 12.71
C TYR A 72 -3.19 -11.51 11.59
N ALA A 73 -3.76 -10.66 10.73
CA ALA A 73 -4.66 -11.06 9.66
C ALA A 73 -4.34 -10.34 8.36
N VAL A 74 -4.44 -11.06 7.26
CA VAL A 74 -4.37 -10.55 5.89
C VAL A 74 -5.72 -10.81 5.23
N HIS A 75 -6.33 -9.77 4.69
CA HIS A 75 -7.59 -9.83 3.97
C HIS A 75 -7.35 -9.47 2.50
N GLU A 76 -7.51 -10.44 1.61
CA GLU A 76 -7.44 -10.26 0.17
C GLU A 76 -8.83 -10.35 -0.43
N GLN A 77 -9.23 -9.33 -1.19
CA GLN A 77 -10.54 -9.28 -1.86
C GLN A 77 -10.35 -8.88 -3.32
N VAL A 78 -10.92 -9.66 -4.23
CA VAL A 78 -11.03 -9.30 -5.65
C VAL A 78 -12.34 -8.52 -5.85
N GLY A 79 -12.26 -7.39 -6.56
CA GLY A 79 -13.42 -6.54 -6.81
C GLY A 79 -13.04 -5.24 -7.53
N ARG A 80 -13.96 -4.26 -7.53
CA ARG A 80 -13.80 -2.97 -8.20
C ARG A 80 -13.93 -1.83 -7.21
N TYR A 81 -13.21 -0.73 -7.44
CA TYR A 81 -13.35 0.51 -6.66
C TYR A 81 -14.59 1.29 -7.11
N GLN A 82 -15.79 0.72 -6.94
CA GLN A 82 -17.07 1.33 -7.33
C GLN A 82 -17.90 1.71 -6.10
N ASN A 83 -18.98 2.48 -6.30
CA ASN A 83 -19.90 2.91 -5.23
C ASN A 83 -19.16 3.66 -4.10
N GLN A 84 -18.35 4.65 -4.50
CA GLN A 84 -17.49 5.40 -3.59
C GLN A 84 -18.24 6.57 -2.93
N HIS A 85 -18.10 6.69 -1.62
CA HIS A 85 -18.52 7.83 -0.82
C HIS A 85 -17.32 8.30 0.02
N LEU A 86 -16.47 9.16 -0.55
CA LEU A 86 -15.20 9.59 0.07
C LEU A 86 -15.28 10.92 0.84
N ASN A 87 -16.48 11.49 0.92
CA ASN A 87 -16.77 12.75 1.62
C ASN A 87 -17.14 12.48 3.08
N GLY A 88 -16.61 13.29 4.01
CA GLY A 88 -16.89 13.18 5.45
C GLY A 88 -15.72 12.67 6.29
N HIS A 89 -16.00 12.34 7.56
CA HIS A 89 -14.99 11.89 8.53
C HIS A 89 -14.45 10.48 8.22
N ALA A 90 -15.28 9.62 7.62
CA ALA A 90 -14.90 8.30 7.14
C ALA A 90 -15.36 8.15 5.67
N GLY A 91 -14.47 7.68 4.82
CA GLY A 91 -14.77 7.27 3.46
C GLY A 91 -15.30 5.85 3.39
N LEU A 92 -16.04 5.55 2.33
CA LEU A 92 -16.72 4.28 2.12
C LEU A 92 -16.59 3.87 0.66
N ILE A 93 -16.34 2.58 0.42
CA ILE A 93 -16.50 1.94 -0.89
C ILE A 93 -17.42 0.76 -0.64
N LEU A 94 -18.66 0.83 -1.11
CA LEU A 94 -19.73 -0.08 -0.68
C LEU A 94 -20.14 -1.03 -1.80
N ASN A 95 -19.49 -2.18 -1.88
CA ASN A 95 -19.88 -3.27 -2.80
C ASN A 95 -20.13 -4.54 -2.00
N PRO A 96 -21.37 -4.78 -1.53
CA PRO A 96 -21.70 -5.96 -0.73
C PRO A 96 -21.31 -7.25 -1.46
N ARG A 97 -20.56 -8.13 -0.78
CA ARG A 97 -20.00 -9.39 -1.31
C ARG A 97 -18.84 -9.25 -2.31
N GLU A 98 -18.41 -8.02 -2.60
CA GLU A 98 -17.20 -7.74 -3.36
C GLU A 98 -16.27 -6.83 -2.53
N LEU A 99 -15.66 -5.80 -3.14
CA LEU A 99 -14.78 -4.87 -2.45
C LEU A 99 -15.57 -3.89 -1.58
N ASP A 100 -15.67 -4.20 -0.30
CA ASP A 100 -16.36 -3.38 0.70
C ASP A 100 -15.35 -2.82 1.73
N LEU A 101 -15.15 -1.50 1.76
CA LEU A 101 -14.12 -0.84 2.57
C LEU A 101 -14.69 0.28 3.43
N ARG A 102 -14.14 0.43 4.65
CA ARG A 102 -14.33 1.59 5.52
C ARG A 102 -12.98 2.29 5.68
N LEU A 103 -12.91 3.57 5.34
CA LEU A 103 -11.65 4.29 5.12
C LEU A 103 -11.54 5.48 6.07
N PHE A 104 -10.48 5.53 6.87
CA PHE A 104 -10.13 6.70 7.68
C PHE A 104 -9.06 7.52 6.97
N LEU A 105 -9.47 8.31 5.98
CA LEU A 105 -8.56 8.99 5.03
C LEU A 105 -7.58 9.96 5.70
N ASN A 106 -7.90 10.48 6.88
CA ASN A 106 -6.99 11.34 7.65
C ASN A 106 -5.72 10.59 8.12
N GLN A 107 -5.71 9.26 8.10
CA GLN A 107 -4.55 8.43 8.43
C GLN A 107 -3.67 8.11 7.21
N TRP A 108 -4.07 8.53 6.00
CA TRP A 108 -3.39 8.17 4.76
C TRP A 108 -2.36 9.25 4.41
N ALA A 109 -1.07 8.95 4.63
CA ALA A 109 0.00 9.94 4.51
C ALA A 109 0.78 9.89 3.18
N SER A 110 0.89 8.71 2.56
CA SER A 110 1.71 8.52 1.36
C SER A 110 1.20 7.40 0.47
N VAL A 111 1.42 7.53 -0.84
CA VAL A 111 1.03 6.55 -1.84
C VAL A 111 2.18 6.33 -2.82
N LEU A 112 2.46 5.06 -3.12
CA LEU A 112 3.40 4.61 -4.14
C LEU A 112 2.72 3.48 -4.95
N PRO A 113 2.91 3.40 -6.26
CA PRO A 113 2.37 2.33 -7.11
C PRO A 113 3.32 1.13 -7.20
#